data_AF-A0A930WE72-F1
#
_entry.id   AF-A0A930WE72-F1
#
_cell.length_a   1.000
_cell.length_b   1.000
_cell.length_c   1.000
_cell.angle_alpha   90.00
_cell.angle_beta   90.00
_cell.angle_gamma   90.00
#
_symmetry.space_group_name_H-M   'P 1'
#
loop_
_entity.id
_entity.type
_entity.pdbx_description
1 polymer ?
#
loop_
_entity_poly.entity_id
_entity_poly.type
_entity_poly.pdbx_seq_one_letter_code
_entity_poly.pdbx_strand_id
1 'polypeptide(L)'
;MSVMDEMANFFSGVTDSYVRIEKELERAIVKGVFSPVKQWERSNMKRSKDVDIKLESGVTKQSIRSIGGELDSAMKGAYSKKVISTIEDEAKKYDKLS
;
A
#
# COMPACT_ATOMS: atom_id res chain seq x y z
N MET A 1 29.75 -49.08 26.38
CA MET A 1 29.12 -48.30 25.30
C MET A 1 29.38 -49.07 24.01
N SER A 2 28.36 -49.39 23.22
CA SER A 2 28.53 -50.20 22.01
C SER A 2 29.10 -49.34 20.88
N VAL A 3 29.96 -49.91 20.04
CA VAL A 3 30.46 -49.25 18.80
C VAL A 3 29.29 -48.78 17.93
N MET A 4 28.16 -49.50 17.96
CA MET A 4 26.94 -49.11 17.25
C MET A 4 26.29 -47.82 17.81
N ASP A 5 26.34 -47.62 19.13
CA ASP A 5 25.79 -46.41 19.77
C ASP A 5 26.65 -45.18 19.41
N GLU A 6 27.96 -45.37 19.33
CA GLU A 6 28.92 -44.32 18.99
C GLU A 6 28.82 -43.92 17.51
N MET A 7 28.63 -44.90 16.61
CA MET A 7 28.32 -44.64 15.20
C MET A 7 26.98 -43.92 15.04
N ALA A 8 25.93 -44.34 15.74
CA ALA A 8 24.61 -43.70 15.68
C ALA A 8 24.68 -42.22 16.13
N ASN A 9 25.40 -41.94 17.22
CA ASN A 9 25.58 -40.58 17.73
C ASN A 9 26.41 -39.69 16.78
N PHE A 10 27.38 -40.26 16.06
CA PHE A 10 28.13 -39.52 15.05
C PHE A 10 27.24 -39.12 13.86
N PHE A 11 26.46 -40.06 13.32
CA PHE A 11 25.57 -39.78 12.19
C PHE A 11 24.36 -38.90 12.55
N SER A 12 23.87 -38.94 13.79
CA SER A 12 22.83 -38.02 14.25
C SER A 12 23.32 -36.57 14.26
N GLY A 13 24.53 -36.31 14.75
CA GLY A 13 25.13 -34.96 14.74
C GLY A 13 25.36 -34.41 13.32
N VAL A 14 25.70 -35.28 12.37
CA VAL A 14 25.80 -34.91 10.94
C VAL A 14 24.43 -34.52 10.39
N THR A 15 23.40 -35.32 10.67
CA THR A 15 22.02 -35.06 10.21
C THR A 15 21.48 -33.73 10.77
N ASP A 16 21.70 -33.47 12.07
CA ASP A 16 21.31 -32.21 12.72
C ASP A 16 22.02 -31.00 12.11
N SER A 17 23.30 -31.17 11.72
CA SER A 17 24.08 -30.13 11.05
C SER A 17 23.54 -29.81 9.66
N TYR A 18 23.15 -30.82 8.88
CA TYR A 18 22.53 -30.62 7.56
C TYR A 18 21.21 -29.86 7.65
N VAL A 19 20.32 -30.27 8.57
CA VAL A 19 19.04 -29.58 8.80
C VAL A 19 19.25 -28.12 9.20
N ARG A 20 20.30 -27.83 9.99
CA ARG A 20 20.63 -26.46 10.36
C ARG A 20 21.10 -25.64 9.16
N ILE A 21 21.96 -26.19 8.32
CA ILE A 21 22.46 -25.52 7.10
C ILE A 21 21.30 -25.22 6.15
N GLU A 22 20.39 -26.17 5.94
CA GLU A 22 19.20 -25.98 5.12
C GLU A 22 18.34 -24.82 5.64
N LYS A 23 18.04 -24.80 6.94
CA LYS A 23 17.29 -23.70 7.57
C LYS A 23 18.00 -22.35 7.47
N GLU A 24 19.33 -22.32 7.59
CA GLU A 24 20.09 -21.09 7.45
C GLU A 24 20.07 -20.58 6.01
N LEU A 25 20.16 -21.48 5.02
CA LEU A 25 20.04 -21.15 3.60
C LEU A 25 18.63 -20.66 3.26
N GLU A 26 17.58 -21.35 3.71
CA GLU A 26 16.19 -20.90 3.52
C GLU A 26 15.98 -19.50 4.10
N ARG A 27 16.47 -19.25 5.32
CA ARG A 27 16.40 -17.93 5.95
C ARG A 27 17.15 -16.88 5.15
N ALA A 28 18.31 -17.23 4.60
CA ALA A 28 19.09 -16.31 3.77
C ALA A 28 18.33 -15.96 2.48
N ILE A 29 17.71 -16.93 1.80
CA ILE A 29 16.92 -16.72 0.59
C ILE A 29 15.68 -15.88 0.90
N VAL A 30 14.95 -16.19 1.98
CA VAL A 30 13.78 -15.42 2.41
C VAL A 30 14.14 -13.96 2.68
N LYS A 31 15.23 -13.72 3.42
CA LYS A 31 15.67 -12.37 3.76
C LYS A 31 16.25 -11.61 2.57
N GLY A 32 17.06 -12.28 1.76
CA GLY A 32 17.81 -11.64 0.67
C GLY A 32 17.00 -11.43 -0.60
N VAL A 33 16.00 -12.29 -0.86
CA VAL A 33 15.26 -12.28 -2.13
C VAL A 33 13.78 -11.98 -1.88
N PHE A 34 13.08 -12.86 -1.15
CA PHE A 34 11.62 -12.76 -1.05
C PHE A 34 11.15 -11.54 -0.26
N SER A 35 11.84 -11.17 0.83
CA SER A 35 11.47 -10.02 1.64
C SER A 35 11.59 -8.70 0.85
N PRO A 36 12.72 -8.38 0.18
CA PRO A 36 12.82 -7.20 -0.69
C PRO A 36 11.77 -7.17 -1.81
N VAL A 37 11.51 -8.30 -2.47
CA VAL A 37 10.49 -8.39 -3.53
C VAL A 37 9.11 -8.03 -2.98
N LYS A 38 8.70 -8.61 -1.84
CA LYS A 38 7.41 -8.28 -1.21
C LYS A 38 7.32 -6.83 -0.77
N GLN A 39 8.43 -6.25 -0.31
CA GLN A 39 8.49 -4.84 0.07
C GLN A 39 8.32 -3.93 -1.15
N TRP A 40 8.94 -4.28 -2.28
CA TRP A 40 8.78 -3.58 -3.54
C TRP A 40 7.34 -3.67 -4.07
N GLU A 41 6.74 -4.87 -4.08
CA GLU A 41 5.34 -5.07 -4.47
C GLU A 41 4.39 -4.19 -3.65
N ARG A 42 4.53 -4.21 -2.31
CA ARG A 42 3.74 -3.36 -1.42
C ARG A 42 3.91 -1.87 -1.72
N SER A 43 5.14 -1.44 -1.99
CA SER A 43 5.45 -0.04 -2.29
C SER A 43 4.81 0.40 -3.61
N ASN A 44 4.83 -0.46 -4.63
CA ASN A 44 4.17 -0.22 -5.90
C ASN A 44 2.65 -0.19 -5.78
N MET A 45 2.06 -1.12 -5.02
CA MET A 45 0.62 -1.10 -4.75
C MET A 45 0.20 0.21 -4.09
N LYS A 46 0.96 0.67 -3.09
CA LYS A 46 0.71 1.96 -2.44
C LYS A 46 0.80 3.11 -3.45
N ARG A 47 1.88 3.15 -4.25
CA ARG A 47 2.05 4.19 -5.27
C ARG A 47 0.94 4.20 -6.31
N SER A 48 0.49 3.04 -6.76
CA SER A 48 -0.65 2.92 -7.68
C SER A 48 -1.92 3.48 -7.05
N LYS A 49 -2.20 3.13 -5.79
CA LYS A 49 -3.38 3.64 -5.09
C LYS A 49 -3.30 5.14 -4.83
N ASP A 50 -2.12 5.68 -4.53
CA ASP A 50 -1.92 7.12 -4.40
C ASP A 50 -2.22 7.85 -5.73
N VAL A 51 -1.86 7.25 -6.87
CA VAL A 51 -2.21 7.77 -8.21
C VAL A 51 -3.72 7.71 -8.45
N ASP A 52 -4.37 6.58 -8.15
CA ASP A 52 -5.82 6.42 -8.31
C ASP A 52 -6.57 7.49 -7.50
N ILE A 53 -6.19 7.68 -6.23
CA ILE A 53 -6.79 8.68 -5.34
C ILE A 53 -6.62 10.10 -5.89
N LYS A 54 -5.46 10.44 -6.45
CA LYS A 54 -5.21 11.76 -7.06
C LYS A 54 -6.06 11.99 -8.30
N LEU A 55 -6.27 10.96 -9.12
CA LEU A 55 -7.12 11.05 -10.30
C LEU A 55 -8.60 11.22 -9.90
N GLU A 56 -9.09 10.37 -9.00
CA GLU A 56 -10.47 10.44 -8.50
C GLU A 56 -10.76 11.75 -7.77
N SER A 57 -9.81 12.28 -6.99
CA SER A 57 -9.95 13.57 -6.31
C SER A 57 -10.04 14.74 -7.30
N GLY A 58 -9.23 14.70 -8.36
CA GLY A 58 -9.29 15.66 -9.47
C GLY A 58 -10.64 15.64 -10.20
N VAL A 59 -11.13 14.44 -10.54
CA VAL A 59 -12.44 14.25 -11.17
C VAL A 59 -13.56 14.75 -10.25
N THR A 60 -13.52 14.38 -8.97
CA THR A 60 -14.53 14.79 -7.98
C THR A 60 -14.56 16.30 -7.82
N LYS A 61 -13.39 16.95 -7.71
CA LYS A 61 -13.27 18.41 -7.67
C LYS A 61 -13.87 19.07 -8.90
N GLN A 62 -13.64 18.52 -10.10
CA GLN A 62 -14.21 19.05 -11.33
C GLN A 62 -15.73 18.90 -11.35
N SER A 63 -16.27 17.75 -10.93
CA SER A 63 -17.72 17.52 -10.83
C SER A 63 -18.38 18.49 -9.85
N ILE A 64 -17.80 18.70 -8.67
CA ILE A 64 -18.31 19.66 -7.67
C ILE A 64 -18.35 21.08 -8.27
N ARG A 65 -17.30 21.49 -8.98
CA ARG A 65 -17.26 22.80 -9.66
C ARG A 65 -18.30 22.93 -10.77
N SER A 66 -18.53 21.86 -11.54
CA SER A 66 -19.56 21.84 -12.58
C SER A 66 -20.95 22.05 -11.98
N ILE A 67 -21.28 21.30 -10.92
CA ILE A 67 -22.53 21.45 -10.17
C ILE A 67 -22.66 22.87 -9.61
N GLY A 68 -21.57 23.45 -9.08
CA GLY A 68 -21.53 24.84 -8.63
C GLY A 68 -21.91 25.84 -9.73
N GLY A 69 -21.39 25.67 -10.95
CA GLY A 69 -21.71 26.53 -12.09
C GLY A 69 -23.17 26.39 -12.56
N GLU A 70 -23.71 25.17 -12.55
CA GLU A 70 -25.14 24.94 -12.85
C GLU A 70 -26.05 25.59 -11.80
N LEU A 71 -25.71 25.48 -10.53
CA LEU A 71 -26.46 26.11 -9.44
C LEU A 71 -26.37 27.64 -9.47
N ASP A 72 -25.21 28.22 -9.76
CA ASP A 72 -25.07 29.68 -9.95
C ASP A 72 -25.96 30.17 -11.11
N SER A 73 -25.99 29.42 -12.20
CA SER A 73 -26.85 29.74 -13.36
C SER A 73 -28.35 29.67 -13.02
N ALA A 74 -28.75 28.76 -12.13
CA ALA A 74 -30.15 28.53 -11.75
C ALA A 74 -30.63 29.42 -10.58
N MET A 75 -29.75 29.78 -9.64
CA MET A 75 -30.11 30.48 -8.40
C MET A 75 -29.69 31.95 -8.42
N LYS A 76 -30.63 32.87 -8.14
CA LYS A 76 -30.36 34.31 -8.01
C LYS A 76 -30.47 34.79 -6.57
N GLY A 77 -29.71 35.84 -6.21
CA GLY A 77 -29.81 36.53 -4.92
C GLY A 77 -28.78 36.09 -3.86
N ALA A 78 -28.90 36.62 -2.65
CA ALA A 78 -27.88 36.46 -1.59
C ALA A 78 -27.68 35.00 -1.12
N TYR A 79 -28.72 34.17 -1.22
CA TYR A 79 -28.64 32.75 -0.88
C TYR A 79 -27.78 31.95 -1.88
N SER A 80 -27.81 32.35 -3.16
CA SER A 80 -26.99 31.75 -4.22
C SER A 80 -25.49 31.88 -3.91
N LYS A 81 -25.04 33.08 -3.51
CA LYS A 81 -23.64 33.33 -3.14
C LYS A 81 -23.14 32.42 -2.00
N LYS A 82 -23.99 32.16 -1.00
CA LYS A 82 -23.62 31.30 0.14
C LYS A 82 -23.51 29.83 -0.27
N VAL A 83 -24.40 29.37 -1.14
CA VAL A 83 -24.36 28.01 -1.70
C VAL A 83 -23.09 27.81 -2.53
N ILE A 84 -22.78 28.75 -3.45
CA ILE A 84 -21.58 28.68 -4.29
C ILE A 84 -20.31 28.68 -3.45
N SER A 85 -20.20 29.58 -2.46
CA SER A 85 -19.07 29.63 -1.54
C SER A 85 -18.87 28.29 -0.82
N THR A 86 -19.96 27.64 -0.40
CA THR A 86 -19.90 26.33 0.28
C THR A 86 -19.40 25.24 -0.66
N ILE A 87 -19.86 25.25 -1.92
CA ILE A 87 -19.43 24.30 -2.96
C ILE A 87 -17.95 24.48 -3.30
N GLU A 88 -17.48 25.72 -3.42
CA GLU A 88 -16.08 26.02 -3.65
C GLU A 88 -15.18 25.58 -2.49
N ASP A 89 -15.63 25.80 -1.25
CA ASP A 89 -14.89 25.36 -0.07
C ASP A 89 -14.84 23.84 0.05
N GLU A 90 -15.91 23.13 -0.35
CA GLU A 90 -15.91 21.67 -0.46
C GLU A 90 -14.92 21.19 -1.54
N ALA A 91 -14.91 21.85 -2.71
CA ALA A 91 -13.99 21.52 -3.79
C ALA A 91 -12.51 21.69 -3.37
N LYS A 92 -12.19 22.72 -2.57
CA LYS A 92 -10.83 22.96 -2.05
C LYS A 92 -10.34 21.86 -1.09
N LYS A 93 -11.22 21.09 -0.45
CA LYS A 93 -10.79 19.97 0.40
C LYS A 93 -10.04 18.89 -0.39
N TYR A 94 -10.35 18.76 -1.68
CA TYR A 94 -9.69 17.82 -2.59
C TYR A 94 -8.32 18.32 -3.07
N ASP A 95 -7.97 19.60 -2.89
CA ASP A 95 -6.63 20.13 -3.25
C ASP A 95 -5.50 19.45 -2.47
N LYS A 96 -5.81 18.92 -1.28
CA LYS A 96 -4.86 18.16 -0.45
C LYS A 96 -4.64 16.74 -0.94
N LEU A 97 -5.51 16.25 -1.81
CA LEU A 97 -5.56 14.86 -2.30
C LEU A 97 -5.18 14.74 -3.78
N SER A 98 -5.00 15.86 -4.49
CA SER A 98 -4.55 15.94 -5.89
C SER A 98 -3.10 16.36 -5.98
#